data_AF-A0A7U9XWX9-F1
#
_entry.id   AF-A0A7U9XWX9-F1
#
_cell.length_a   1.000
_cell.length_b   1.000
_cell.length_c   1.000
_cell.angle_alpha   90.00
_cell.angle_beta   90.00
_cell.angle_gamma   90.00
#
_symmetry.space_group_name_H-M   'P 1'
#
loop_
_entity.id
_entity.type
_entity.pdbx_description
1 polymer ?
#
loop_
_entity_poly.entity_id
_entity_poly.type
_entity_poly.pdbx_seq_one_letter_code
_entity_poly.pdbx_strand_id
1 'polypeptide(L)'
;MKKIVFSILVILGVMTLSACATKRNQAPVITVTNPTQVIQQGDAFTPLEGVTATDEEDGDISRAIVVTGYETGDNDVAGTYVITLTVEDSAGATASATINLTVQGDASVEPPVLYGVVAQQLYYIGSGSYDPLAGITAQTPDGEDITADIVVSGAYLLDAAGTYTINIRITYDGVRASAAILLTVVDSGIPTTFTETVEIELWHAMGEDKANLIRGYATDFMAMYPNVTVTIPEGTGNYDTLKSNMINAITAGDYPNLVQGYPDHVAEYLNGDAVLNLNPYIYSETWGLNGDDALDDIIASYLEENTQYDANGTYYSLPFNKSTEVMIYNKTVFDDLGLDVPETWQDIIAIAPQLEAEGQAIARQKVLDANPGQTAAQLATEIAAAQALIVPAAYDSTGNAFITFARQFGGEYTALNFSTFEGEFLWHQNANTFAAMTFLKNNNTVFTLPEFWDQDYASTPFVNQQTFITIGSSAGVTYNVPSSGFEIGVAPVPYNVNMLDEKAVIQQGTNVSLMDTGSDQEKLASWLFLKYLISKDVTTDWAIETGYLPVRTSAYTSTEYQAFLNNPSTTDNKAAAIAMAANAAYQQSGYMFFDPAFIGSSRARTQVGSALERIMLGDGNIQEALNEAYNEAQKGA
;
A
#
# COMPACT_ATOMS: atom_id res chain seq x y z
N MET A 1 -6.48 28.62 -79.40
CA MET A 1 -5.12 28.85 -79.92
C MET A 1 -4.14 28.67 -78.78
N LYS A 2 -3.15 27.79 -78.97
CA LYS A 2 -1.77 27.82 -78.42
C LYS A 2 -1.58 27.99 -76.89
N LYS A 3 -1.21 26.93 -76.15
CA LYS A 3 0.17 26.38 -75.96
C LYS A 3 0.94 27.22 -74.90
N ILE A 4 1.70 26.73 -73.91
CA ILE A 4 2.68 25.61 -73.83
C ILE A 4 3.27 25.63 -72.37
N VAL A 5 3.41 24.50 -71.62
CA VAL A 5 4.71 23.76 -71.28
C VAL A 5 5.44 24.31 -70.03
N PHE A 6 6.10 23.60 -69.10
CA PHE A 6 6.64 22.23 -68.88
C PHE A 6 6.70 21.98 -67.33
N SER A 7 6.40 20.78 -66.82
CA SER A 7 7.35 19.70 -66.41
C SER A 7 8.25 20.00 -65.19
N ILE A 8 8.15 19.17 -64.15
CA ILE A 8 9.24 18.26 -63.70
C ILE A 8 8.62 17.14 -62.86
N LEU A 9 8.99 15.92 -63.26
CA LEU A 9 8.68 14.62 -62.71
C LEU A 9 9.86 14.22 -61.81
N VAL A 10 9.63 13.89 -60.55
CA VAL A 10 10.55 13.06 -59.75
C VAL A 10 9.78 11.81 -59.36
N ILE A 11 10.07 10.72 -60.07
CA ILE A 11 9.66 9.37 -59.72
C ILE A 11 10.50 8.98 -58.50
N LEU A 12 9.89 9.00 -57.31
CA LEU A 12 10.45 8.33 -56.14
C LEU A 12 9.90 6.90 -56.17
N GLY A 13 10.75 5.94 -56.51
CA GLY A 13 10.43 4.53 -56.39
C GLY A 13 10.18 4.22 -54.92
N VAL A 14 8.93 3.91 -54.59
CA VAL A 14 8.57 3.33 -53.31
C VAL A 14 9.09 1.89 -53.34
N MET A 15 10.30 1.68 -52.79
CA MET A 15 10.65 0.35 -52.28
C MET A 15 9.72 0.10 -51.10
N THR A 16 8.65 -0.66 -51.34
CA THR A 16 7.92 -1.33 -50.26
C THR A 16 8.88 -2.35 -49.67
N LEU A 17 9.55 -2.00 -48.56
CA LEU A 17 10.02 -3.00 -47.62
C LEU A 17 8.78 -3.75 -47.15
N SER A 18 8.55 -4.96 -47.68
CA SER A 18 7.73 -5.95 -47.00
C SER A 18 8.42 -6.28 -45.68
N ALA A 19 8.08 -5.55 -44.62
CA ALA A 19 8.16 -6.09 -43.29
C ALA A 19 7.20 -7.30 -43.27
N CYS A 20 7.74 -8.51 -43.14
CA CYS A 20 6.94 -9.64 -42.69
C CYS A 20 6.44 -9.29 -41.28
N ALA A 21 5.22 -8.77 -41.17
CA ALA A 21 4.48 -8.88 -39.92
C ALA A 21 4.17 -10.37 -39.77
N THR A 22 5.00 -11.11 -39.02
CA THR A 22 4.63 -12.42 -38.51
C THR A 22 3.34 -12.21 -37.70
N LYS A 23 2.25 -12.81 -38.17
CA LYS A 23 0.97 -12.81 -37.43
C LYS A 23 1.27 -13.36 -36.03
N ARG A 24 0.96 -12.61 -34.98
CA ARG A 24 1.13 -13.10 -33.60
C ARG A 24 0.19 -14.28 -33.39
N ASN A 25 0.69 -15.35 -32.78
CA ASN A 25 -0.10 -16.50 -32.39
C ASN A 25 -1.20 -16.08 -31.41
N GLN A 26 -2.42 -16.60 -31.58
CA GLN A 26 -3.51 -16.43 -30.63
C GLN A 26 -3.67 -17.70 -29.79
N ALA A 27 -4.16 -17.55 -28.56
CA ALA A 27 -4.46 -18.71 -27.74
C ALA A 27 -5.74 -19.41 -28.26
N PRO A 28 -5.82 -20.75 -28.16
CA PRO A 28 -7.00 -21.48 -28.58
C PRO A 28 -8.24 -21.13 -27.74
N VAL A 29 -9.43 -21.47 -28.24
CA VAL A 29 -10.70 -21.26 -27.55
C VAL A 29 -11.41 -22.59 -27.32
N ILE A 30 -11.66 -22.94 -26.05
CA ILE A 30 -12.49 -24.09 -25.68
C ILE A 30 -13.94 -23.62 -25.48
N THR A 31 -14.88 -24.29 -26.15
CA THR A 31 -16.32 -24.11 -25.95
C THR A 31 -16.89 -25.32 -25.24
N VAL A 32 -17.56 -25.09 -24.11
CA VAL A 32 -18.26 -26.11 -23.32
C VAL A 32 -19.76 -25.82 -23.37
N THR A 33 -20.53 -26.69 -24.02
CA THR A 33 -21.97 -26.44 -24.21
C THR A 33 -22.76 -26.56 -22.90
N ASN A 34 -22.29 -27.39 -21.95
CA ASN A 34 -22.90 -27.57 -20.64
C ASN A 34 -21.85 -27.63 -19.52
N PRO A 35 -21.43 -26.48 -18.96
CA PRO A 35 -20.34 -26.40 -17.98
C PRO A 35 -20.77 -26.84 -16.57
N THR A 36 -22.05 -27.08 -16.31
CA THR A 36 -22.54 -27.59 -15.02
C THR A 36 -23.54 -28.71 -15.23
N GLN A 37 -23.22 -29.90 -14.72
CA GLN A 37 -23.95 -31.12 -14.99
C GLN A 37 -24.32 -31.82 -13.70
N VAL A 38 -25.52 -32.41 -13.66
CA VAL A 38 -26.01 -33.19 -12.53
C VAL A 38 -26.47 -34.54 -13.08
N ILE A 39 -25.92 -35.62 -12.54
CA ILE A 39 -26.27 -37.00 -12.92
C ILE A 39 -26.62 -37.80 -11.66
N GLN A 40 -27.35 -38.90 -11.80
CA GLN A 40 -27.51 -39.87 -10.72
C GLN A 40 -26.28 -40.78 -10.66
N GLN A 41 -25.96 -41.28 -9.47
CA GLN A 41 -24.87 -42.25 -9.28
C GLN A 41 -25.07 -43.48 -10.19
N GLY A 42 -24.05 -43.79 -10.99
CA GLY A 42 -24.05 -44.87 -11.97
C GLY A 42 -24.54 -44.48 -13.37
N ASP A 43 -25.04 -43.26 -13.56
CA ASP A 43 -25.36 -42.76 -14.91
C ASP A 43 -24.09 -42.63 -15.75
N ALA A 44 -24.19 -42.88 -17.05
CA ALA A 44 -23.07 -42.70 -17.96
C ALA A 44 -22.72 -41.21 -18.10
N PHE A 45 -21.43 -40.89 -18.07
CA PHE A 45 -20.93 -39.53 -18.26
C PHE A 45 -19.67 -39.54 -19.12
N THR A 46 -19.62 -38.66 -20.12
CA THR A 46 -18.47 -38.49 -21.01
C THR A 46 -18.01 -37.03 -20.97
N PRO A 47 -16.82 -36.73 -20.39
CA PRO A 47 -16.35 -35.35 -20.20
C PRO A 47 -16.27 -34.49 -21.46
N LEU A 48 -16.02 -35.11 -22.63
CA LEU A 48 -15.88 -34.39 -23.91
C LEU A 48 -17.19 -34.23 -24.68
N GLU A 49 -18.33 -34.67 -24.14
CA GLU A 49 -19.61 -34.48 -24.80
C GLU A 49 -19.99 -32.99 -24.86
N GLY A 50 -20.17 -32.46 -26.07
CA GLY A 50 -20.47 -31.05 -26.28
C GLY A 50 -19.29 -30.10 -26.02
N VAL A 51 -18.05 -30.60 -26.06
CA VAL A 51 -16.82 -29.82 -25.95
C VAL A 51 -16.14 -29.72 -27.31
N THR A 52 -15.75 -28.50 -27.70
CA THR A 52 -14.92 -28.24 -28.89
C THR A 52 -13.79 -27.27 -28.57
N ALA A 53 -12.67 -27.37 -29.27
CA ALA A 53 -11.59 -26.39 -29.22
C ALA A 53 -11.21 -25.93 -30.63
N THR A 54 -11.09 -24.61 -30.81
CA THR A 54 -10.71 -24.00 -32.08
C THR A 54 -9.63 -22.97 -31.87
N ASP A 55 -8.67 -22.93 -32.78
CA ASP A 55 -7.62 -21.94 -32.85
C ASP A 55 -7.67 -21.22 -34.22
N GLU A 56 -7.24 -19.96 -34.28
CA GLU A 56 -7.28 -19.18 -35.52
C GLU A 56 -6.22 -19.63 -36.53
N GLU A 57 -5.06 -20.07 -36.04
CA GLU A 57 -3.92 -20.52 -36.84
C GLU A 57 -4.00 -22.03 -37.15
N ASP A 58 -4.47 -22.84 -36.20
CA ASP A 58 -4.48 -24.31 -36.27
C ASP A 58 -5.86 -24.92 -36.57
N GLY A 59 -6.94 -24.14 -36.53
CA GLY A 59 -8.29 -24.59 -36.82
C GLY A 59 -8.89 -25.45 -35.70
N ASP A 60 -9.58 -26.54 -36.04
CA ASP A 60 -10.20 -27.42 -35.03
C ASP A 60 -9.15 -28.32 -34.37
N ILE A 61 -8.85 -28.02 -33.11
CA ILE A 61 -7.91 -28.75 -32.28
C ILE A 61 -8.62 -29.51 -31.14
N SER A 62 -9.93 -29.77 -31.26
CA SER A 62 -10.73 -30.49 -30.25
C SER A 62 -10.14 -31.85 -29.85
N ARG A 63 -9.38 -32.49 -30.76
CA ARG A 63 -8.74 -33.79 -30.50
C ARG A 63 -7.50 -33.71 -29.61
N ALA A 64 -6.96 -32.50 -29.41
CA ALA A 64 -5.83 -32.22 -28.54
C ALA A 64 -6.28 -31.89 -27.11
N ILE A 65 -7.58 -31.83 -26.84
CA ILE A 65 -8.09 -31.56 -25.49
C ILE A 65 -7.68 -32.70 -24.56
N VAL A 66 -6.99 -32.34 -23.48
CA VAL A 66 -6.64 -33.19 -22.36
C VAL A 66 -7.68 -32.98 -21.27
N VAL A 67 -8.24 -34.08 -20.76
CA VAL A 67 -9.19 -34.08 -19.63
C VAL A 67 -8.46 -34.49 -18.36
N THR A 68 -8.57 -33.68 -17.31
CA THR A 68 -8.08 -34.00 -15.96
C THR A 68 -9.19 -33.78 -14.93
N GLY A 69 -9.00 -34.28 -13.70
CA GLY A 69 -9.99 -34.17 -12.62
C GLY A 69 -11.14 -35.20 -12.68
N TYR A 70 -11.18 -36.03 -13.72
CA TYR A 70 -12.16 -37.11 -13.87
C TYR A 70 -11.48 -38.44 -14.25
N GLU A 71 -11.77 -39.49 -13.49
CA GLU A 71 -11.29 -40.84 -13.68
C GLU A 71 -12.45 -41.79 -14.04
N THR A 72 -12.13 -42.91 -14.68
CA THR A 72 -13.15 -43.93 -14.98
C THR A 72 -13.72 -44.49 -13.68
N GLY A 73 -15.04 -44.42 -13.52
CA GLY A 73 -15.75 -44.84 -12.32
C GLY A 73 -16.10 -43.70 -11.35
N ASP A 74 -15.68 -42.46 -11.62
CA ASP A 74 -16.07 -41.31 -10.79
C ASP A 74 -17.59 -41.04 -10.84
N ASN A 75 -18.27 -41.37 -11.93
CA ASN A 75 -19.73 -41.35 -12.04
C ASN A 75 -20.44 -42.37 -11.13
N ASP A 76 -19.71 -43.37 -10.60
CA ASP A 76 -20.23 -44.35 -9.64
C ASP A 76 -20.06 -43.89 -8.18
N VAL A 77 -19.49 -42.71 -7.93
CA VAL A 77 -19.22 -42.19 -6.58
C VAL A 77 -19.90 -40.83 -6.41
N ALA A 78 -20.76 -40.74 -5.39
CA ALA A 78 -21.47 -39.50 -5.08
C ALA A 78 -20.49 -38.37 -4.72
N GLY A 79 -20.81 -37.15 -5.14
CA GLY A 79 -19.97 -35.99 -4.83
C GLY A 79 -19.97 -34.91 -5.89
N THR A 80 -19.09 -33.93 -5.66
CA THR A 80 -18.81 -32.84 -6.59
C THR A 80 -17.43 -33.02 -7.21
N TYR A 81 -17.37 -32.83 -8.52
CA TYR A 81 -16.15 -32.99 -9.31
C TYR A 81 -15.95 -31.73 -10.16
N VAL A 82 -14.75 -31.15 -10.07
CA VAL A 82 -14.25 -30.14 -11.01
C VAL A 82 -13.38 -30.86 -12.03
N ILE A 83 -13.83 -30.86 -13.28
CA ILE A 83 -13.15 -31.50 -14.41
C ILE A 83 -12.54 -30.40 -15.25
N THR A 84 -11.25 -30.49 -15.54
CA THR A 84 -10.55 -29.47 -16.32
C THR A 84 -10.21 -29.99 -17.71
N LEU A 85 -10.48 -29.15 -18.70
CA LEU A 85 -10.23 -29.35 -20.11
C LEU A 85 -9.11 -28.40 -20.50
N THR A 86 -8.00 -28.90 -20.99
CA THR A 86 -6.86 -28.08 -21.44
C THR A 86 -6.49 -28.43 -22.87
N VAL A 87 -6.14 -27.43 -23.67
CA VAL A 87 -5.66 -27.63 -25.03
C VAL A 87 -4.47 -26.72 -25.30
N GLU A 88 -3.47 -27.23 -26.01
CA GLU A 88 -2.28 -26.51 -26.45
C GLU A 88 -2.28 -26.46 -27.98
N ASP A 89 -2.01 -25.29 -28.54
CA ASP A 89 -1.84 -25.10 -29.97
C ASP A 89 -0.44 -25.51 -30.45
N SER A 90 -0.18 -25.43 -31.75
CA SER A 90 1.11 -25.85 -32.32
C SER A 90 2.27 -24.90 -32.00
N ALA A 91 1.98 -23.70 -31.50
CA ALA A 91 2.94 -22.68 -31.10
C ALA A 91 3.17 -22.64 -29.57
N GLY A 92 2.50 -23.51 -28.81
CA GLY A 92 2.65 -23.68 -27.37
C GLY A 92 1.73 -22.80 -26.52
N ALA A 93 0.77 -22.08 -27.10
CA ALA A 93 -0.21 -21.35 -26.29
C ALA A 93 -1.32 -22.30 -25.81
N THR A 94 -1.74 -22.12 -24.56
CA THR A 94 -2.72 -23.00 -23.91
C THR A 94 -4.03 -22.29 -23.59
N ALA A 95 -5.14 -23.03 -23.63
CA ALA A 95 -6.42 -22.61 -23.09
C ALA A 95 -7.02 -23.67 -22.17
N SER A 96 -7.80 -23.24 -21.18
CA SER A 96 -8.43 -24.12 -20.21
C SER A 96 -9.91 -23.77 -19.97
N ALA A 97 -10.74 -24.78 -19.71
CA ALA A 97 -12.13 -24.64 -19.30
C ALA A 97 -12.49 -25.71 -18.26
N THR A 98 -13.56 -25.50 -17.49
CA THR A 98 -14.00 -26.43 -16.43
C THR A 98 -15.43 -26.93 -16.66
N ILE A 99 -15.68 -28.19 -16.30
CA ILE A 99 -17.01 -28.77 -16.11
C ILE A 99 -17.19 -29.08 -14.63
N ASN A 100 -18.24 -28.53 -14.02
CA ASN A 100 -18.65 -28.84 -12.65
C ASN A 100 -19.69 -29.97 -12.71
N LEU A 101 -19.30 -31.19 -12.31
CA LEU A 101 -20.18 -32.36 -12.27
C LEU A 101 -20.62 -32.62 -10.83
N THR A 102 -21.93 -32.77 -10.63
CA THR A 102 -22.52 -33.31 -9.39
C THR A 102 -23.06 -34.70 -9.66
N VAL A 103 -22.53 -35.69 -8.95
CA VAL A 103 -23.05 -37.07 -8.93
C VAL A 103 -23.92 -37.21 -7.69
N GLN A 104 -25.23 -37.29 -7.89
CA GLN A 104 -26.21 -37.43 -6.81
C GLN A 104 -26.29 -38.89 -6.38
N GLY A 105 -25.88 -39.17 -5.13
CA GLY A 105 -26.03 -40.46 -4.47
C GLY A 105 -27.15 -40.47 -3.43
N ASP A 106 -27.08 -41.40 -2.49
CA ASP A 106 -28.06 -41.52 -1.41
C ASP A 106 -28.05 -40.28 -0.50
N ALA A 107 -29.23 -39.74 -0.18
CA ALA A 107 -29.44 -38.40 0.38
C ALA A 107 -29.03 -38.25 1.87
N SER A 108 -28.26 -39.20 2.42
CA SER A 108 -27.95 -39.27 3.85
C SER A 108 -26.56 -38.77 4.25
N VAL A 109 -25.66 -38.54 3.29
CA VAL A 109 -24.28 -38.08 3.54
C VAL A 109 -24.01 -36.81 2.74
N GLU A 110 -23.79 -35.70 3.45
CA GLU A 110 -23.38 -34.43 2.82
C GLU A 110 -21.88 -34.47 2.44
N PRO A 111 -21.49 -33.83 1.33
CA PRO A 111 -20.10 -33.82 0.89
C PRO A 111 -19.21 -33.01 1.85
N PRO A 112 -17.92 -33.39 1.99
CA PRO A 112 -16.95 -32.56 2.71
C PRO A 112 -16.73 -31.22 1.98
N VAL A 113 -16.21 -30.23 2.70
CA VAL A 113 -15.96 -28.88 2.17
C VAL A 113 -14.46 -28.61 2.13
N LEU A 114 -13.99 -28.13 0.97
CA LEU A 114 -12.65 -27.59 0.79
C LEU A 114 -12.68 -26.07 1.00
N TYR A 115 -11.76 -25.56 1.80
CA TYR A 115 -11.58 -24.13 2.07
C TYR A 115 -10.19 -23.68 1.60
N GLY A 116 -10.06 -22.40 1.24
CA GLY A 116 -8.78 -21.80 0.88
C GLY A 116 -8.25 -22.16 -0.52
N VAL A 117 -9.05 -22.81 -1.37
CA VAL A 117 -8.62 -23.19 -2.72
C VAL A 117 -8.47 -21.94 -3.60
N VAL A 118 -7.22 -21.60 -3.95
CA VAL A 118 -6.91 -20.57 -4.95
C VAL A 118 -6.83 -21.23 -6.33
N ALA A 119 -7.86 -21.01 -7.15
CA ALA A 119 -8.03 -21.70 -8.43
C ALA A 119 -6.98 -21.33 -9.49
N GLN A 120 -6.37 -20.16 -9.40
CA GLN A 120 -5.29 -19.71 -10.29
C GLN A 120 -4.06 -19.39 -9.46
N GLN A 121 -2.96 -20.06 -9.74
CA GLN A 121 -1.70 -19.86 -9.03
C GLN A 121 -0.61 -19.54 -10.05
N LEU A 122 0.29 -18.63 -9.67
CA LEU A 122 1.42 -18.22 -10.49
C LEU A 122 2.70 -18.63 -9.80
N TYR A 123 3.60 -19.28 -10.54
CA TYR A 123 4.92 -19.67 -10.08
C TYR A 123 5.98 -19.17 -11.05
N TYR A 124 7.01 -18.52 -10.53
CA TYR A 124 8.14 -18.06 -11.31
C TYR A 124 9.28 -19.07 -11.23
N ILE A 125 9.85 -19.43 -12.38
CA ILE A 125 10.98 -20.37 -12.44
C ILE A 125 12.14 -19.81 -11.59
N GLY A 126 12.62 -20.66 -10.67
CA GLY A 126 13.66 -20.29 -9.70
C GLY A 126 13.11 -19.74 -8.38
N SER A 127 11.79 -19.77 -8.13
CA SER A 127 11.20 -19.36 -6.85
C SER A 127 11.20 -20.44 -5.75
N GLY A 128 11.94 -21.54 -5.95
CA GLY A 128 12.12 -22.58 -4.93
C GLY A 128 10.98 -23.60 -4.85
N SER A 129 10.60 -23.98 -3.63
CA SER A 129 9.57 -25.01 -3.42
C SER A 129 8.16 -24.49 -3.65
N TYR A 130 7.29 -25.33 -4.22
CA TYR A 130 5.87 -25.06 -4.41
C TYR A 130 5.04 -26.15 -3.73
N ASP A 131 4.12 -25.75 -2.86
CA ASP A 131 3.13 -26.62 -2.22
C ASP A 131 1.73 -26.28 -2.74
N PRO A 132 1.08 -27.15 -3.52
CA PRO A 132 -0.26 -26.91 -4.04
C PRO A 132 -1.35 -26.89 -2.95
N LEU A 133 -1.05 -27.37 -1.73
CA LEU A 133 -1.97 -27.37 -0.60
C LEU A 133 -1.76 -26.20 0.37
N ALA A 134 -0.83 -25.28 0.07
CA ALA A 134 -0.59 -24.14 0.92
C ALA A 134 -1.89 -23.34 1.17
N GLY A 135 -2.30 -23.26 2.44
CA GLY A 135 -3.52 -22.55 2.86
C GLY A 135 -4.83 -23.31 2.62
N ILE A 136 -4.79 -24.53 2.08
CA ILE A 136 -5.98 -25.35 1.83
C ILE A 136 -6.28 -26.22 3.05
N THR A 137 -7.54 -26.17 3.51
CA THR A 137 -8.04 -27.04 4.57
C THR A 137 -9.30 -27.76 4.13
N ALA A 138 -9.61 -28.91 4.73
CA ALA A 138 -10.84 -29.65 4.47
C ALA A 138 -11.58 -29.95 5.77
N GLN A 139 -12.91 -29.83 5.76
CA GLN A 139 -13.75 -30.20 6.88
C GLN A 139 -14.93 -31.08 6.46
N THR A 140 -15.38 -31.93 7.37
CA THR A 140 -16.66 -32.64 7.26
C THR A 140 -17.83 -31.68 7.44
N PRO A 141 -19.08 -32.08 7.10
CA PRO A 141 -20.27 -31.25 7.33
C PRO A 141 -20.51 -30.83 8.79
N ASP A 142 -20.01 -31.61 9.76
CA ASP A 142 -20.08 -31.31 11.19
C ASP A 142 -18.85 -30.56 11.74
N GLY A 143 -17.89 -30.23 10.88
CA GLY A 143 -16.74 -29.38 11.20
C GLY A 143 -15.49 -30.11 11.71
N GLU A 144 -15.39 -31.43 11.52
CA GLU A 144 -14.16 -32.19 11.79
C GLU A 144 -13.11 -31.88 10.72
N ASP A 145 -11.87 -31.59 11.13
CA ASP A 145 -10.75 -31.33 10.22
C ASP A 145 -10.21 -32.63 9.61
N ILE A 146 -10.31 -32.72 8.29
CA ILE A 146 -9.84 -33.84 7.46
C ILE A 146 -8.79 -33.39 6.42
N THR A 147 -8.10 -32.27 6.70
CA THR A 147 -7.11 -31.67 5.80
C THR A 147 -6.00 -32.66 5.39
N ALA A 148 -5.60 -33.54 6.30
CA ALA A 148 -4.57 -34.55 6.03
C ALA A 148 -4.99 -35.61 4.99
N ASP A 149 -6.29 -35.74 4.72
CA ASP A 149 -6.84 -36.73 3.79
C ASP A 149 -7.00 -36.18 2.36
N ILE A 150 -6.60 -34.92 2.11
CA ILE A 150 -6.60 -34.33 0.77
C ILE A 150 -5.60 -35.08 -0.11
N VAL A 151 -6.08 -35.55 -1.27
CA VAL A 151 -5.28 -36.19 -2.30
C VAL A 151 -5.04 -35.21 -3.44
N VAL A 152 -3.77 -34.99 -3.77
CA VAL A 152 -3.34 -34.18 -4.92
C VAL A 152 -3.01 -35.09 -6.10
N SER A 153 -3.50 -34.75 -7.29
CA SER A 153 -3.18 -35.41 -8.55
C SER A 153 -2.97 -34.40 -9.68
N GLY A 154 -2.44 -34.85 -10.82
CA GLY A 154 -2.00 -33.96 -11.91
C GLY A 154 -0.50 -33.71 -11.86
N ALA A 155 0.14 -33.73 -13.03
CA ALA A 155 1.57 -33.48 -13.15
C ALA A 155 1.82 -32.00 -13.45
N TYR A 156 2.84 -31.43 -12.82
CA TYR A 156 3.30 -30.07 -13.07
C TYR A 156 4.83 -30.04 -13.06
N LEU A 157 5.41 -29.05 -13.75
CA LEU A 157 6.85 -28.82 -13.81
C LEU A 157 7.14 -27.40 -13.33
N LEU A 158 8.13 -27.24 -12.46
CA LEU A 158 8.54 -25.92 -11.93
C LEU A 158 9.73 -25.34 -12.69
N ASP A 159 10.31 -26.10 -13.62
CA ASP A 159 11.48 -25.75 -14.43
C ASP A 159 11.13 -25.54 -15.91
N ALA A 160 9.85 -25.65 -16.26
CA ALA A 160 9.34 -25.45 -17.61
C ALA A 160 8.15 -24.48 -17.57
N ALA A 161 8.24 -23.42 -18.36
CA ALA A 161 7.13 -22.48 -18.52
C ALA A 161 5.94 -23.19 -19.18
N GLY A 162 4.74 -22.92 -18.69
CA GLY A 162 3.53 -23.57 -19.15
C GLY A 162 2.40 -23.47 -18.14
N THR A 163 1.24 -24.00 -18.51
CA THR A 163 0.07 -24.05 -17.64
C THR A 163 -0.21 -25.49 -17.26
N TYR A 164 -0.29 -25.77 -15.96
CA TYR A 164 -0.51 -27.11 -15.41
C TYR A 164 -1.80 -27.14 -14.60
N THR A 165 -2.53 -28.24 -14.67
CA THR A 165 -3.70 -28.46 -13.81
C THR A 165 -3.37 -29.45 -12.70
N ILE A 166 -3.55 -28.98 -11.48
CA ILE A 166 -3.44 -29.78 -10.25
C ILE A 166 -4.85 -29.99 -9.72
N ASN A 167 -5.23 -31.24 -9.52
CA ASN A 167 -6.53 -31.61 -9.00
C ASN A 167 -6.38 -31.98 -7.52
N ILE A 168 -7.27 -31.45 -6.69
CA ILE A 168 -7.37 -31.80 -5.28
C ILE A 168 -8.69 -32.50 -5.02
N ARG A 169 -8.63 -33.60 -4.27
CA ARG A 169 -9.79 -34.45 -3.99
C ARG A 169 -9.79 -34.82 -2.52
N ILE A 170 -10.95 -34.75 -1.89
CA ILE A 170 -11.18 -35.23 -0.53
C ILE A 170 -12.37 -36.20 -0.56
N THR A 171 -12.30 -37.26 0.25
CA THR A 171 -13.38 -38.25 0.37
C THR A 171 -13.76 -38.40 1.84
N TYR A 172 -15.04 -38.22 2.15
CA TYR A 172 -15.60 -38.44 3.48
C TYR A 172 -16.83 -39.34 3.37
N ASP A 173 -16.82 -40.45 4.11
CA ASP A 173 -17.88 -41.46 4.13
C ASP A 173 -18.38 -41.89 2.72
N GLY A 174 -17.46 -42.05 1.78
CA GLY A 174 -17.75 -42.45 0.40
C GLY A 174 -18.27 -41.33 -0.51
N VAL A 175 -18.43 -40.10 -0.01
CA VAL A 175 -18.78 -38.91 -0.79
C VAL A 175 -17.55 -38.06 -1.06
N ARG A 176 -17.44 -37.52 -2.27
CA ARG A 176 -16.28 -36.73 -2.71
C ARG A 176 -16.58 -35.25 -2.85
N ALA A 177 -15.56 -34.44 -2.59
CA ALA A 177 -15.46 -33.09 -3.13
C ALA A 177 -14.12 -32.95 -3.84
N SER A 178 -14.11 -32.21 -4.94
CA SER A 178 -12.87 -31.91 -5.65
C SER A 178 -12.82 -30.46 -6.09
N ALA A 179 -11.61 -29.96 -6.29
CA ALA A 179 -11.35 -28.68 -6.92
C ALA A 179 -10.12 -28.80 -7.83
N ALA A 180 -9.93 -27.80 -8.69
CA ALA A 180 -8.78 -27.71 -9.58
C ALA A 180 -8.02 -26.41 -9.35
N ILE A 181 -6.71 -26.50 -9.40
CA ILE A 181 -5.74 -25.41 -9.38
C ILE A 181 -5.10 -25.36 -10.76
N LEU A 182 -5.17 -24.20 -11.40
CA LEU A 182 -4.44 -23.89 -12.62
C LEU A 182 -3.14 -23.18 -12.23
N LEU A 183 -2.04 -23.91 -12.27
CA LEU A 183 -0.70 -23.40 -12.01
C LEU A 183 -0.08 -22.89 -13.32
N THR A 184 0.10 -21.59 -13.42
CA THR A 184 0.88 -20.96 -14.49
C THR A 184 2.33 -20.86 -14.04
N VAL A 185 3.23 -21.51 -14.76
CA VAL A 185 4.68 -21.42 -14.56
C VAL A 185 5.25 -20.50 -15.62
N VAL A 186 5.95 -19.46 -15.19
CA VAL A 186 6.55 -18.45 -16.08
C VAL A 186 8.04 -18.33 -15.81
N ASP A 187 8.82 -18.12 -16.87
CA ASP A 187 10.21 -17.70 -16.69
C ASP A 187 10.22 -16.32 -16.02
N SER A 188 11.00 -16.19 -14.94
CA SER A 188 11.11 -14.94 -14.20
C SER A 188 11.86 -13.86 -14.98
N GLY A 189 12.68 -14.25 -15.95
CA GLY A 189 13.63 -13.35 -16.62
C GLY A 189 14.73 -12.84 -15.70
N ILE A 190 14.78 -13.27 -14.43
CA ILE A 190 15.76 -12.81 -13.46
C ILE A 190 17.11 -13.45 -13.77
N PRO A 191 18.21 -12.68 -13.85
CA PRO A 191 19.54 -13.23 -14.03
C PRO A 191 19.91 -14.18 -12.89
N THR A 192 20.38 -15.39 -13.21
CA THR A 192 20.87 -16.36 -12.21
C THR A 192 22.25 -15.99 -11.66
N THR A 193 22.96 -15.07 -12.31
CA THR A 193 24.26 -14.55 -11.88
C THR A 193 24.32 -13.04 -12.07
N PHE A 194 25.03 -12.35 -11.19
CA PHE A 194 25.29 -10.92 -11.30
C PHE A 194 26.71 -10.67 -11.83
N THR A 195 26.84 -10.18 -13.07
CA THR A 195 28.15 -10.16 -13.76
C THR A 195 28.50 -8.84 -14.44
N GLU A 196 27.51 -7.97 -14.67
CA GLU A 196 27.71 -6.75 -15.45
C GLU A 196 28.04 -5.55 -14.55
N THR A 197 28.69 -4.53 -15.12
CA THR A 197 28.81 -3.23 -14.46
C THR A 197 27.59 -2.41 -14.82
N VAL A 198 26.83 -2.00 -13.81
CA VAL A 198 25.54 -1.32 -13.99
C VAL A 198 25.46 -0.05 -13.15
N GLU A 199 24.64 0.90 -13.60
CA GLU A 199 24.35 2.13 -12.87
C GLU A 199 22.84 2.18 -12.59
N ILE A 200 22.47 2.47 -11.35
CA ILE A 200 21.07 2.62 -10.95
C ILE A 200 20.86 3.95 -10.23
N GLU A 201 19.68 4.52 -10.38
CA GLU A 201 19.29 5.77 -9.73
C GLU A 201 18.02 5.60 -8.89
N LEU A 202 18.02 6.17 -7.67
CA LEU A 202 16.85 6.26 -6.79
C LEU A 202 16.39 7.70 -6.65
N TRP A 203 15.22 8.05 -7.18
CA TRP A 203 14.59 9.34 -6.90
C TRP A 203 13.85 9.34 -5.56
N HIS A 204 14.00 10.41 -4.80
CA HIS A 204 13.39 10.57 -3.48
C HIS A 204 12.97 12.03 -3.21
N ALA A 205 12.10 12.21 -2.22
CA ALA A 205 11.60 13.52 -1.80
C ALA A 205 12.33 14.07 -0.56
N MET A 206 13.16 13.25 0.08
CA MET A 206 13.82 13.58 1.34
C MET A 206 14.71 14.84 1.26
N GLY A 207 14.70 15.63 2.34
CA GLY A 207 15.67 16.70 2.55
C GLY A 207 17.10 16.19 2.73
N GLU A 208 18.07 17.10 2.61
CA GLU A 208 19.48 16.77 2.42
C GLU A 208 20.11 15.92 3.54
N ASP A 209 19.73 16.14 4.82
CA ASP A 209 20.24 15.32 5.93
C ASP A 209 19.90 13.83 5.75
N LYS A 210 18.64 13.56 5.39
CA LYS A 210 18.15 12.19 5.12
C LYS A 210 18.69 11.65 3.79
N ALA A 211 18.86 12.51 2.78
CA ALA A 211 19.50 12.12 1.52
C ALA A 211 20.94 11.65 1.74
N ASN A 212 21.68 12.30 2.65
CA ASN A 212 23.04 11.91 3.01
C ASN A 212 23.10 10.55 3.73
N LEU A 213 22.11 10.22 4.57
CA LEU A 213 21.99 8.88 5.14
C LEU A 213 21.78 7.82 4.04
N ILE A 214 20.87 8.07 3.09
CA ILE A 214 20.64 7.15 1.95
C ILE A 214 21.90 7.00 1.10
N ARG A 215 22.67 8.07 0.87
CA ARG A 215 23.99 8.02 0.19
C ARG A 215 25.02 7.20 0.96
N GLY A 216 24.97 7.25 2.30
CA GLY A 216 25.76 6.40 3.18
C GLY A 216 25.45 4.92 2.94
N TYR A 217 24.18 4.55 3.00
CA TYR A 217 23.76 3.17 2.71
C TYR A 217 24.10 2.75 1.27
N ALA A 218 23.93 3.63 0.29
CA ALA A 218 24.37 3.37 -1.08
C ALA A 218 25.88 3.11 -1.17
N THR A 219 26.69 3.82 -0.39
CA THR A 219 28.15 3.59 -0.32
C THR A 219 28.46 2.21 0.24
N ASP A 220 27.81 1.80 1.32
CA ASP A 220 28.00 0.47 1.91
C ASP A 220 27.54 -0.64 0.96
N PHE A 221 26.42 -0.43 0.26
CA PHE A 221 25.93 -1.33 -0.76
C PHE A 221 26.93 -1.50 -1.92
N MET A 222 27.47 -0.40 -2.45
CA MET A 222 28.48 -0.44 -3.51
C MET A 222 29.79 -1.12 -3.06
N ALA A 223 30.10 -1.12 -1.75
CA ALA A 223 31.22 -1.88 -1.23
C ALA A 223 30.97 -3.41 -1.26
N MET A 224 29.72 -3.84 -1.08
CA MET A 224 29.31 -5.25 -1.22
C MET A 224 29.16 -5.68 -2.68
N TYR A 225 28.73 -4.76 -3.55
CA TYR A 225 28.51 -4.97 -4.98
C TYR A 225 29.37 -3.98 -5.80
N PRO A 226 30.69 -4.22 -5.94
CA PRO A 226 31.64 -3.26 -6.52
C PRO A 226 31.44 -3.01 -8.02
N ASN A 227 30.59 -3.77 -8.68
CA ASN A 227 30.17 -3.58 -10.07
C ASN A 227 28.87 -2.76 -10.21
N VAL A 228 28.28 -2.29 -9.11
CA VAL A 228 27.11 -1.40 -9.13
C VAL A 228 27.53 0.01 -8.77
N THR A 229 27.04 0.99 -9.52
CA THR A 229 27.02 2.39 -9.10
C THR A 229 25.59 2.78 -8.73
N VAL A 230 25.39 3.32 -7.54
CA VAL A 230 24.09 3.81 -7.08
C VAL A 230 24.13 5.34 -6.97
N THR A 231 23.27 6.01 -7.73
CA THR A 231 23.11 7.45 -7.69
C THR A 231 21.90 7.84 -6.85
N ILE A 232 22.14 8.68 -5.83
CA ILE A 232 21.12 9.27 -4.98
C ILE A 232 21.20 10.81 -5.15
N PRO A 233 20.34 11.41 -5.99
CA PRO A 233 20.37 12.84 -6.26
C PRO A 233 19.96 13.68 -5.02
N GLU A 234 19.89 15.00 -5.20
CA GLU A 234 19.19 15.85 -4.23
C GLU A 234 17.68 15.54 -4.29
N GLY A 235 17.02 15.52 -3.14
CA GLY A 235 15.60 15.24 -3.10
C GLY A 235 14.75 16.40 -3.62
N THR A 236 13.55 16.09 -4.10
CA THR A 236 12.60 17.11 -4.60
C THR A 236 11.95 17.95 -3.49
N GLY A 237 12.18 17.62 -2.23
CA GLY A 237 11.70 18.33 -1.04
C GLY A 237 10.29 17.97 -0.58
N ASN A 238 9.43 17.46 -1.46
CA ASN A 238 8.11 16.95 -1.09
C ASN A 238 7.62 15.84 -2.03
N TYR A 239 6.75 15.00 -1.51
CA TYR A 239 6.27 13.79 -2.18
C TYR A 239 5.36 14.08 -3.39
N ASP A 240 4.53 15.11 -3.34
CA ASP A 240 3.63 15.46 -4.45
C ASP A 240 4.40 15.96 -5.67
N THR A 241 5.48 16.71 -5.44
CA THR A 241 6.40 17.15 -6.49
C THR A 241 7.16 15.98 -7.08
N LEU A 242 7.66 15.05 -6.24
CA LEU A 242 8.27 13.82 -6.73
C LEU A 242 7.29 13.04 -7.61
N LYS A 243 6.04 12.89 -7.17
CA LYS A 243 4.99 12.21 -7.92
C LYS A 243 4.75 12.83 -9.28
N SER A 244 4.60 14.15 -9.32
CA SER A 244 4.36 14.90 -10.55
C SER A 244 5.54 14.76 -11.53
N ASN A 245 6.77 14.82 -11.01
CA ASN A 245 7.98 14.59 -11.81
C ASN A 245 8.02 13.16 -12.35
N MET A 246 7.67 12.17 -11.53
CA MET A 246 7.65 10.77 -11.93
C MET A 246 6.62 10.49 -13.03
N ILE A 247 5.42 11.05 -12.93
CA ILE A 247 4.38 10.92 -13.99
C ILE A 247 4.87 11.51 -15.32
N ASN A 248 5.52 12.67 -15.26
CA ASN A 248 6.11 13.30 -16.45
C ASN A 248 7.25 12.45 -17.04
N ALA A 249 8.10 11.88 -16.18
CA ALA A 249 9.20 10.99 -16.55
C ALA A 249 8.69 9.70 -17.22
N ILE A 250 7.67 9.07 -16.64
CA ILE A 250 6.96 7.91 -17.23
C ILE A 250 6.41 8.25 -18.60
N THR A 251 5.74 9.41 -18.73
CA THR A 251 5.17 9.86 -20.01
C THR A 251 6.26 10.11 -21.07
N ALA A 252 7.45 10.54 -20.63
CA ALA A 252 8.60 10.77 -21.50
C ALA A 252 9.37 9.48 -21.85
N GLY A 253 9.16 8.38 -21.11
CA GLY A 253 9.96 7.16 -21.23
C GLY A 253 11.38 7.30 -20.69
N ASP A 254 11.62 8.26 -19.79
CA ASP A 254 12.93 8.59 -19.21
C ASP A 254 12.78 8.78 -17.70
N TYR A 255 12.89 7.68 -16.97
CA TYR A 255 12.62 7.60 -15.53
C TYR A 255 13.71 6.77 -14.81
N PRO A 256 13.90 6.99 -13.49
CA PRO A 256 14.94 6.30 -12.70
C PRO A 256 14.64 4.80 -12.56
N ASN A 257 15.61 4.03 -12.04
CA ASN A 257 15.40 2.61 -11.76
C ASN A 257 14.57 2.39 -10.49
N LEU A 258 14.66 3.30 -9.51
CA LEU A 258 13.88 3.26 -8.28
C LEU A 258 13.23 4.62 -7.99
N VAL A 259 12.05 4.59 -7.38
CA VAL A 259 11.37 5.80 -6.92
C VAL A 259 10.71 5.58 -5.56
N GLN A 260 10.88 6.55 -4.67
CA GLN A 260 10.14 6.65 -3.42
C GLN A 260 8.72 7.17 -3.69
N GLY A 261 7.68 6.53 -3.15
CA GLY A 261 6.30 6.99 -3.32
C GLY A 261 5.36 6.47 -2.25
N TYR A 262 4.24 7.17 -2.02
CA TYR A 262 3.15 6.62 -1.21
C TYR A 262 2.38 5.57 -2.03
N PRO A 263 1.58 4.69 -1.39
CA PRO A 263 0.79 3.70 -2.10
C PRO A 263 -0.10 4.26 -3.22
N ASP A 264 -0.72 5.42 -2.98
CA ASP A 264 -1.53 6.13 -3.99
C ASP A 264 -0.68 6.66 -5.16
N HIS A 265 0.61 6.92 -4.95
CA HIS A 265 1.52 7.28 -6.04
C HIS A 265 1.84 6.06 -6.92
N VAL A 266 2.05 4.89 -6.30
CA VAL A 266 2.29 3.63 -7.02
C VAL A 266 1.09 3.32 -7.90
N ALA A 267 -0.13 3.47 -7.38
CA ALA A 267 -1.36 3.31 -8.18
C ALA A 267 -1.39 4.22 -9.42
N GLU A 268 -0.92 5.47 -9.32
CA GLU A 268 -0.83 6.38 -10.47
C GLU A 268 0.27 5.94 -11.48
N TYR A 269 1.38 5.37 -11.02
CA TYR A 269 2.47 4.91 -11.90
C TYR A 269 2.13 3.65 -12.68
N LEU A 270 1.27 2.78 -12.14
CA LEU A 270 0.83 1.54 -12.79
C LEU A 270 0.08 1.79 -14.11
N ASN A 271 -0.61 2.92 -14.25
CA ASN A 271 -1.27 3.29 -15.50
C ASN A 271 -0.29 3.49 -16.69
N GLY A 272 1.00 3.66 -16.41
CA GLY A 272 2.03 3.79 -17.43
C GLY A 272 2.76 2.49 -17.79
N ASP A 273 2.34 1.35 -17.25
CA ASP A 273 3.06 0.06 -17.33
C ASP A 273 4.55 0.19 -16.94
N ALA A 274 4.86 1.14 -16.04
CA ALA A 274 6.23 1.54 -15.77
C ALA A 274 6.81 0.91 -14.51
N VAL A 275 6.00 0.26 -13.67
CA VAL A 275 6.42 -0.30 -12.38
C VAL A 275 6.63 -1.80 -12.52
N LEU A 276 7.77 -2.27 -12.02
CA LEU A 276 8.17 -3.66 -12.09
C LEU A 276 7.39 -4.52 -11.07
N ASN A 277 6.94 -5.69 -11.50
CA ASN A 277 6.41 -6.72 -10.61
C ASN A 277 7.56 -7.32 -9.77
N LEU A 278 7.46 -7.18 -8.44
CA LEU A 278 8.49 -7.64 -7.51
C LEU A 278 8.33 -9.10 -7.08
N ASN A 279 7.19 -9.76 -7.34
CA ASN A 279 6.96 -11.15 -6.94
C ASN A 279 8.08 -12.11 -7.38
N PRO A 280 8.55 -12.12 -8.65
CA PRO A 280 9.62 -13.03 -9.05
C PRO A 280 10.93 -12.78 -8.28
N TYR A 281 11.20 -11.53 -7.89
CA TYR A 281 12.40 -11.17 -7.13
C TYR A 281 12.26 -11.56 -5.66
N ILE A 282 11.14 -11.22 -5.02
CA ILE A 282 10.81 -11.52 -3.63
C ILE A 282 10.91 -13.03 -3.39
N TYR A 283 10.30 -13.83 -4.27
CA TYR A 283 10.23 -15.28 -4.11
C TYR A 283 11.42 -16.02 -4.73
N SER A 284 12.40 -15.34 -5.32
CA SER A 284 13.58 -15.99 -5.90
C SER A 284 14.33 -16.82 -4.84
N GLU A 285 14.65 -18.07 -5.13
CA GLU A 285 15.47 -18.92 -4.25
C GLU A 285 16.88 -18.35 -4.10
N THR A 286 17.41 -17.73 -5.15
CA THR A 286 18.77 -17.18 -5.18
C THR A 286 18.83 -15.76 -4.61
N TRP A 287 17.90 -14.89 -5.01
CA TRP A 287 17.98 -13.45 -4.73
C TRP A 287 16.90 -12.92 -3.78
N GLY A 288 15.94 -13.77 -3.39
CA GLY A 288 14.72 -13.35 -2.70
C GLY A 288 14.88 -13.09 -1.21
N LEU A 289 13.74 -12.81 -0.58
CA LEU A 289 13.62 -12.56 0.85
C LEU A 289 13.42 -13.89 1.58
N ASN A 290 14.54 -14.52 1.93
CA ASN A 290 14.62 -15.84 2.54
C ASN A 290 15.47 -15.81 3.82
N GLY A 291 15.32 -16.81 4.69
CA GLY A 291 16.16 -16.98 5.89
C GLY A 291 16.03 -15.81 6.87
N ASP A 292 17.16 -15.21 7.25
CA ASP A 292 17.19 -14.08 8.21
C ASP A 292 16.56 -12.79 7.64
N ASP A 293 16.45 -12.67 6.32
CA ASP A 293 15.83 -11.52 5.63
C ASP A 293 14.41 -11.83 5.13
N ALA A 294 13.78 -12.90 5.64
CA ALA A 294 12.52 -13.42 5.13
C ALA A 294 11.41 -12.36 5.01
N LEU A 295 10.50 -12.58 4.06
CA LEU A 295 9.37 -11.69 3.77
C LEU A 295 8.46 -11.50 5.00
N ASP A 296 8.26 -12.55 5.80
CA ASP A 296 7.41 -12.56 7.00
C ASP A 296 8.02 -11.80 8.19
N ASP A 297 9.30 -11.41 8.12
CA ASP A 297 9.91 -10.49 9.08
C ASP A 297 9.53 -9.03 8.81
N ILE A 298 9.07 -8.69 7.60
CA ILE A 298 8.48 -7.37 7.34
C ILE A 298 7.13 -7.27 8.07
N ILE A 299 6.88 -6.13 8.71
CA ILE A 299 5.65 -5.91 9.47
C ILE A 299 4.43 -6.12 8.55
N ALA A 300 3.54 -7.03 8.94
CA ALA A 300 2.44 -7.51 8.11
C ALA A 300 1.56 -6.37 7.55
N SER A 301 1.15 -5.41 8.39
CA SER A 301 0.34 -4.27 7.94
C SER A 301 1.06 -3.34 6.96
N TYR A 302 2.40 -3.30 6.97
CA TYR A 302 3.18 -2.56 5.99
C TYR A 302 3.28 -3.34 4.68
N LEU A 303 3.32 -4.68 4.76
CA LEU A 303 3.38 -5.55 3.60
C LEU A 303 2.04 -5.62 2.86
N GLU A 304 0.92 -5.75 3.58
CA GLU A 304 -0.45 -5.80 3.03
C GLU A 304 -0.80 -4.55 2.21
N GLU A 305 -0.32 -3.38 2.62
CA GLU A 305 -0.48 -2.13 1.88
C GLU A 305 0.21 -2.15 0.50
N ASN A 306 1.09 -3.12 0.24
CA ASN A 306 1.82 -3.23 -1.03
C ASN A 306 1.22 -4.24 -2.02
N THR A 307 0.15 -4.96 -1.66
CA THR A 307 -0.47 -6.02 -2.50
C THR A 307 -1.84 -5.64 -3.05
N GLN A 308 -2.30 -4.42 -2.83
CA GLN A 308 -3.68 -3.99 -3.07
C GLN A 308 -4.04 -3.64 -4.52
N TYR A 309 -3.07 -3.72 -5.44
CA TYR A 309 -3.18 -3.11 -6.76
C TYR A 309 -3.82 -4.01 -7.83
N ASP A 310 -3.84 -5.34 -7.60
CA ASP A 310 -4.44 -6.30 -8.52
C ASP A 310 -4.98 -7.54 -7.78
N ALA A 311 -5.69 -8.40 -8.51
CA ALA A 311 -6.31 -9.61 -7.96
C ALA A 311 -5.30 -10.68 -7.53
N ASN A 312 -4.05 -10.57 -8.01
CA ASN A 312 -2.99 -11.53 -7.71
C ASN A 312 -2.20 -11.14 -6.44
N GLY A 313 -2.49 -9.98 -5.86
CA GLY A 313 -1.74 -9.49 -4.72
C GLY A 313 -0.31 -9.09 -5.10
N THR A 314 -0.08 -8.59 -6.31
CA THR A 314 1.26 -8.28 -6.81
C THR A 314 1.93 -7.19 -5.98
N TYR A 315 3.18 -7.44 -5.56
CA TYR A 315 4.03 -6.43 -4.96
C TYR A 315 4.61 -5.51 -6.04
N TYR A 316 4.20 -4.25 -6.04
CA TYR A 316 4.77 -3.19 -6.90
C TYR A 316 5.68 -2.21 -6.14
N SER A 317 5.77 -2.38 -4.83
CA SER A 317 6.68 -1.66 -3.96
C SER A 317 6.92 -2.46 -2.68
N LEU A 318 7.93 -2.06 -1.90
CA LEU A 318 8.13 -2.55 -0.53
C LEU A 318 8.27 -1.37 0.44
N PRO A 319 7.90 -1.56 1.72
CA PRO A 319 7.91 -0.48 2.71
C PRO A 319 9.33 0.02 2.99
N PHE A 320 9.49 1.34 3.11
CA PHE A 320 10.78 1.95 3.47
C PHE A 320 10.63 2.98 4.60
N ASN A 321 9.80 4.01 4.41
CA ASN A 321 9.59 5.06 5.41
C ASN A 321 8.21 4.90 6.01
N LYS A 322 8.09 4.24 7.15
CA LYS A 322 6.79 4.04 7.79
C LYS A 322 6.62 4.90 9.03
N SER A 323 5.46 5.51 9.16
CA SER A 323 5.13 6.39 10.28
C SER A 323 3.63 6.31 10.57
N THR A 324 3.25 6.84 11.71
CA THR A 324 1.86 7.10 12.09
C THR A 324 1.77 8.49 12.70
N GLU A 325 0.57 8.95 13.01
CA GLU A 325 0.37 10.20 13.75
C GLU A 325 0.45 9.93 15.26
N VAL A 326 0.97 10.88 16.03
CA VAL A 326 1.07 10.82 17.50
C VAL A 326 0.66 12.18 18.08
N MET A 327 0.23 12.20 19.33
CA MET A 327 -0.01 13.43 20.06
C MET A 327 1.28 13.92 20.71
N ILE A 328 1.68 15.14 20.39
CA ILE A 328 2.80 15.84 20.98
C ILE A 328 2.23 16.97 21.84
N TYR A 329 2.73 17.14 23.06
CA TYR A 329 2.23 18.16 23.97
C TYR A 329 3.35 18.90 24.69
N ASN A 330 3.08 20.14 25.10
CA ASN A 330 4.01 20.94 25.90
C ASN A 330 4.02 20.42 27.34
N LYS A 331 4.94 19.50 27.63
CA LYS A 331 5.02 18.81 28.93
C LYS A 331 5.25 19.79 30.08
N THR A 332 6.09 20.81 29.89
CA THR A 332 6.33 21.82 30.93
C THR A 332 5.04 22.52 31.33
N VAL A 333 4.23 22.97 30.37
CA VAL A 333 2.94 23.62 30.66
C VAL A 333 1.97 22.65 31.33
N PHE A 334 1.94 21.39 30.91
CA PHE A 334 1.10 20.37 31.54
C PHE A 334 1.48 20.14 33.01
N ASP A 335 2.79 20.02 33.30
CA ASP A 335 3.29 19.84 34.67
C ASP A 335 3.00 21.07 35.54
N ASP A 336 3.22 22.29 35.01
CA ASP A 336 2.99 23.55 35.72
C ASP A 336 1.51 23.75 36.09
N LEU A 337 0.60 23.30 35.22
CA LEU A 337 -0.85 23.35 35.43
C LEU A 337 -1.39 22.13 36.20
N GLY A 338 -0.57 21.09 36.40
CA GLY A 338 -0.99 19.83 37.01
C GLY A 338 -2.03 19.07 36.19
N LEU A 339 -1.90 19.07 34.86
CA LEU A 339 -2.81 18.42 33.93
C LEU A 339 -2.40 16.97 33.67
N ASP A 340 -3.39 16.08 33.61
CA ASP A 340 -3.19 14.73 33.09
C ASP A 340 -3.05 14.75 31.56
N VAL A 341 -2.31 13.78 31.02
CA VAL A 341 -2.17 13.61 29.56
C VAL A 341 -3.50 13.11 28.99
N PRO A 342 -4.14 13.81 28.03
CA PRO A 342 -5.45 13.44 27.52
C PRO A 342 -5.38 12.17 26.68
N GLU A 343 -6.37 11.29 26.84
CA GLU A 343 -6.55 10.09 26.02
C GLU A 343 -7.65 10.27 24.96
N THR A 344 -8.54 11.24 25.16
CA THR A 344 -9.70 11.47 24.30
C THR A 344 -9.80 12.92 23.83
N TRP A 345 -10.48 13.14 22.70
CA TRP A 345 -10.78 14.50 22.24
C TRP A 345 -11.59 15.28 23.28
N GLN A 346 -12.45 14.60 24.04
CA GLN A 346 -13.23 15.20 25.12
C GLN A 346 -12.34 15.65 26.29
N ASP A 347 -11.26 14.93 26.60
CA ASP A 347 -10.29 15.37 27.60
C ASP A 347 -9.59 16.66 27.16
N ILE A 348 -9.22 16.77 25.88
CA ILE A 348 -8.65 18.00 25.33
C ILE A 348 -9.63 19.18 25.47
N ILE A 349 -10.91 18.96 25.13
CA ILE A 349 -11.97 19.99 25.32
C ILE A 349 -12.08 20.38 26.80
N ALA A 350 -11.97 19.44 27.73
CA ALA A 350 -12.09 19.71 29.15
C ALA A 350 -10.94 20.58 29.70
N ILE A 351 -9.70 20.36 29.24
CA ILE A 351 -8.52 21.14 29.67
C ILE A 351 -8.27 22.39 28.83
N ALA A 352 -8.96 22.55 27.70
CA ALA A 352 -8.79 23.67 26.76
C ALA A 352 -8.82 25.06 27.42
N PRO A 353 -9.73 25.39 28.36
CA PRO A 353 -9.75 26.71 28.99
C PRO A 353 -8.49 27.01 29.81
N GLN A 354 -7.85 25.99 30.40
CA GLN A 354 -6.62 26.15 31.18
C GLN A 354 -5.44 26.42 30.25
N LEU A 355 -5.34 25.67 29.14
CA LEU A 355 -4.31 25.87 28.11
C LEU A 355 -4.45 27.23 27.41
N GLU A 356 -5.68 27.65 27.12
CA GLU A 356 -5.95 28.96 26.51
C GLU A 356 -5.51 30.11 27.44
N ALA A 357 -5.88 30.03 28.72
CA ALA A 357 -5.50 31.05 29.70
C ALA A 357 -3.98 31.15 29.87
N GLU A 358 -3.29 30.02 29.94
CA GLU A 358 -1.83 29.98 30.03
C GLU A 358 -1.17 30.53 28.76
N GLY A 359 -1.64 30.12 27.58
CA GLY A 359 -1.13 30.65 26.31
C GLY A 359 -1.36 32.14 26.14
N GLN A 360 -2.51 32.67 26.58
CA GLN A 360 -2.76 34.10 26.58
C GLN A 360 -1.84 34.86 27.53
N ALA A 361 -1.45 34.26 28.67
CA ALA A 361 -0.47 34.84 29.58
C ALA A 361 0.93 34.83 28.97
N ILE A 362 1.35 33.73 28.36
CA ILE A 362 2.63 33.58 27.64
C ILE A 362 2.71 34.59 26.49
N ALA A 363 1.68 34.69 25.64
CA ALA A 363 1.62 35.62 24.51
C ALA A 363 1.75 37.07 24.98
N ARG A 364 1.02 37.45 26.04
CA ARG A 364 1.13 38.78 26.65
C ARG A 364 2.56 39.06 27.11
N GLN A 365 3.21 38.10 27.76
CA GLN A 365 4.57 38.28 28.27
C GLN A 365 5.58 38.41 27.12
N LYS A 366 5.46 37.59 26.07
CA LYS A 366 6.30 37.70 24.87
C LYS A 366 6.21 39.08 24.21
N VAL A 367 5.01 39.67 24.12
CA VAL A 367 4.82 41.03 23.58
C VAL A 367 5.51 42.08 24.46
N LEU A 368 5.41 41.96 25.78
CA LEU A 368 6.06 42.89 26.71
C LEU A 368 7.60 42.78 26.66
N ASP A 369 8.12 41.57 26.62
CA ASP A 369 9.57 41.31 26.55
C ASP A 369 10.18 41.82 25.24
N ALA A 370 9.45 41.70 24.14
CA ALA A 370 9.85 42.25 22.84
C ALA A 370 9.83 43.79 22.78
N ASN A 371 9.17 44.47 23.73
CA ASN A 371 8.96 45.92 23.73
C ASN A 371 9.39 46.55 25.08
N PRO A 372 10.67 46.47 25.45
CA PRO A 372 11.15 46.92 26.76
C PRO A 372 10.87 48.42 26.98
N GLY A 373 10.34 48.75 28.15
CA GLY A 373 10.03 50.12 28.56
C GLY A 373 8.63 50.62 28.17
N GLN A 374 7.86 49.83 27.42
CA GLN A 374 6.44 50.09 27.19
C GLN A 374 5.57 49.33 28.20
N THR A 375 4.45 49.92 28.58
CA THR A 375 3.48 49.31 29.50
C THR A 375 2.46 48.46 28.74
N ALA A 376 1.83 47.51 29.42
CA ALA A 376 0.76 46.70 28.82
C ALA A 376 -0.43 47.53 28.31
N ALA A 377 -0.68 48.71 28.87
CA ALA A 377 -1.73 49.60 28.39
C ALA A 377 -1.36 50.24 27.03
N GLN A 378 -0.08 50.50 26.80
CA GLN A 378 0.42 51.04 25.52
C GLN A 378 0.44 49.97 24.44
N LEU A 379 0.62 48.70 24.82
CA LEU A 379 0.69 47.53 23.94
C LEU A 379 -0.63 46.75 23.88
N ALA A 380 -1.75 47.35 24.26
CA ALA A 380 -3.02 46.62 24.42
C ALA A 380 -3.48 45.97 23.10
N THR A 381 -3.22 46.60 21.96
CA THR A 381 -3.58 46.08 20.64
C THR A 381 -2.69 44.92 20.22
N GLU A 382 -1.38 45.03 20.43
CA GLU A 382 -0.40 43.99 20.12
C GLU A 382 -0.58 42.76 21.01
N ILE A 383 -0.84 42.97 22.30
CA ILE A 383 -1.17 41.91 23.24
C ILE A 383 -2.44 41.19 22.79
N ALA A 384 -3.50 41.93 22.46
CA ALA A 384 -4.75 41.32 21.99
C ALA A 384 -4.56 40.53 20.69
N ALA A 385 -3.76 41.04 19.75
CA ALA A 385 -3.45 40.34 18.50
C ALA A 385 -2.66 39.05 18.75
N ALA A 386 -1.67 39.07 19.64
CA ALA A 386 -0.90 37.87 19.98
C ALA A 386 -1.75 36.82 20.72
N GLN A 387 -2.62 37.28 21.62
CA GLN A 387 -3.55 36.41 22.36
C GLN A 387 -4.61 35.75 21.45
N ALA A 388 -5.02 36.43 20.38
CA ALA A 388 -5.97 35.90 19.41
C ALA A 388 -5.40 34.73 18.57
N LEU A 389 -4.08 34.53 18.57
CA LEU A 389 -3.42 33.41 17.89
C LEU A 389 -3.30 32.17 18.77
N ILE A 390 -3.82 32.18 20.01
CA ILE A 390 -3.75 31.04 20.92
C ILE A 390 -4.91 30.09 20.64
N VAL A 391 -4.58 28.85 20.28
CA VAL A 391 -5.53 27.74 20.14
C VAL A 391 -4.97 26.51 20.84
N PRO A 392 -5.69 25.88 21.79
CA PRO A 392 -5.15 24.81 22.64
C PRO A 392 -4.48 23.64 21.90
N ALA A 393 -5.09 23.17 20.82
CA ALA A 393 -4.62 22.03 20.05
C ALA A 393 -4.67 22.28 18.53
N ALA A 394 -3.79 21.62 17.79
CA ALA A 394 -3.80 21.62 16.34
C ALA A 394 -3.58 20.23 15.74
N TYR A 395 -4.13 19.99 14.56
CA TYR A 395 -3.88 18.78 13.78
C TYR A 395 -3.03 19.14 12.56
N ASP A 396 -1.82 18.60 12.47
CA ASP A 396 -0.77 19.02 11.53
C ASP A 396 -1.15 18.78 10.07
N SER A 397 -1.79 17.66 9.75
CA SER A 397 -2.22 17.35 8.39
C SER A 397 -3.73 17.43 8.24
N THR A 398 -4.20 18.41 7.48
CA THR A 398 -5.63 18.64 7.24
C THR A 398 -6.34 17.44 6.58
N GLY A 399 -5.70 16.81 5.59
CA GLY A 399 -6.24 15.60 4.95
C GLY A 399 -6.31 14.41 5.90
N ASN A 400 -5.27 14.17 6.71
CA ASN A 400 -5.27 13.06 7.66
C ASN A 400 -6.24 13.32 8.83
N ALA A 401 -6.36 14.57 9.28
CA ALA A 401 -7.36 14.95 10.28
C ALA A 401 -8.77 14.56 9.81
N PHE A 402 -9.12 14.87 8.55
CA PHE A 402 -10.39 14.44 7.98
C PHE A 402 -10.59 12.92 8.06
N ILE A 403 -9.60 12.16 7.58
CA ILE A 403 -9.69 10.70 7.46
C ILE A 403 -9.76 10.04 8.84
N THR A 404 -8.88 10.42 9.78
CA THR A 404 -8.84 9.89 11.14
C THR A 404 -10.14 10.21 11.88
N PHE A 405 -10.64 11.45 11.81
CA PHE A 405 -11.91 11.80 12.46
C PHE A 405 -13.12 11.11 11.82
N ALA A 406 -13.14 10.94 10.49
CA ALA A 406 -14.20 10.18 9.83
C ALA A 406 -14.26 8.76 10.42
N ARG A 407 -13.12 8.05 10.49
CA ARG A 407 -13.07 6.70 11.07
C ARG A 407 -13.43 6.66 12.54
N GLN A 408 -12.91 7.58 13.35
CA GLN A 408 -13.22 7.62 14.80
C GLN A 408 -14.68 8.00 15.14
N PHE A 409 -15.48 8.36 14.14
CA PHE A 409 -16.92 8.58 14.25
C PHE A 409 -17.73 7.47 13.56
N GLY A 410 -17.09 6.39 13.09
CA GLY A 410 -17.73 5.31 12.32
C GLY A 410 -18.15 5.75 10.92
N GLY A 411 -17.49 6.78 10.37
CA GLY A 411 -17.70 7.32 9.04
C GLY A 411 -16.83 6.66 7.98
N GLU A 412 -17.09 7.01 6.74
CA GLU A 412 -16.42 6.45 5.57
C GLU A 412 -15.61 7.52 4.82
N TYR A 413 -14.55 7.06 4.15
CA TYR A 413 -13.67 7.88 3.32
C TYR A 413 -13.60 7.32 1.90
N THR A 414 -12.78 6.30 1.65
CA THR A 414 -12.62 5.65 0.36
C THR A 414 -12.65 4.14 0.46
N ALA A 415 -12.99 3.46 -0.63
CA ALA A 415 -12.89 2.02 -0.75
C ALA A 415 -12.38 1.61 -2.14
N LEU A 416 -11.97 0.36 -2.29
CA LEU A 416 -11.62 -0.25 -3.57
C LEU A 416 -12.55 -1.42 -3.84
N ASN A 417 -13.19 -1.43 -5.01
CA ASN A 417 -13.95 -2.58 -5.46
C ASN A 417 -13.00 -3.64 -6.01
N PHE A 418 -12.66 -4.67 -5.24
CA PHE A 418 -11.72 -5.72 -5.66
C PHE A 418 -12.20 -6.59 -6.85
N SER A 419 -13.44 -6.44 -7.32
CA SER A 419 -13.91 -7.10 -8.55
C SER A 419 -13.61 -6.29 -9.81
N THR A 420 -13.60 -4.96 -9.71
CA THR A 420 -13.37 -4.05 -10.85
C THR A 420 -12.07 -3.27 -10.75
N PHE A 421 -11.44 -3.24 -9.58
CA PHE A 421 -10.33 -2.36 -9.19
C PHE A 421 -10.64 -0.86 -9.36
N GLU A 422 -11.93 -0.50 -9.32
CA GLU A 422 -12.39 0.88 -9.34
C GLU A 422 -12.50 1.42 -7.91
N GLY A 423 -12.02 2.65 -7.71
CA GLY A 423 -12.09 3.33 -6.43
C GLY A 423 -13.44 3.99 -6.16
N GLU A 424 -13.84 4.02 -4.89
CA GLU A 424 -15.09 4.60 -4.43
C GLU A 424 -14.85 5.75 -3.45
N PHE A 425 -15.60 6.84 -3.60
CA PHE A 425 -15.57 8.02 -2.73
C PHE A 425 -16.84 8.09 -1.87
N LEU A 426 -16.70 7.82 -0.57
CA LEU A 426 -17.84 7.48 0.30
C LEU A 426 -18.24 8.59 1.27
N TRP A 427 -17.40 9.61 1.47
CA TRP A 427 -17.59 10.58 2.55
C TRP A 427 -18.85 11.47 2.42
N HIS A 428 -19.24 11.88 1.21
CA HIS A 428 -20.12 13.04 1.04
C HIS A 428 -21.58 12.83 1.42
N GLN A 429 -22.05 11.58 1.43
CA GLN A 429 -23.40 11.20 1.86
C GLN A 429 -23.41 10.44 3.19
N ASN A 430 -22.23 10.17 3.77
CA ASN A 430 -22.13 9.40 4.99
C ASN A 430 -22.46 10.28 6.22
N ALA A 431 -23.48 9.88 6.99
CA ALA A 431 -23.96 10.64 8.14
C ALA A 431 -22.94 10.73 9.28
N ASN A 432 -22.11 9.71 9.45
CA ASN A 432 -21.07 9.67 10.48
C ASN A 432 -19.86 10.53 10.09
N THR A 433 -19.48 10.55 8.81
CA THR A 433 -18.50 11.51 8.30
C THR A 433 -18.99 12.96 8.48
N PHE A 434 -20.27 13.23 8.20
CA PHE A 434 -20.88 14.53 8.50
C PHE A 434 -20.84 14.87 10.00
N ALA A 435 -21.08 13.89 10.88
CA ALA A 435 -21.01 14.07 12.33
C ALA A 435 -19.58 14.40 12.80
N ALA A 436 -18.57 13.74 12.23
CA ALA A 436 -17.16 14.05 12.49
C ALA A 436 -16.82 15.50 12.14
N MET A 437 -17.24 15.94 10.94
CA MET A 437 -17.03 17.32 10.50
C MET A 437 -17.79 18.33 11.38
N THR A 438 -18.98 17.96 11.85
CA THR A 438 -19.76 18.78 12.78
C THR A 438 -19.06 18.92 14.12
N PHE A 439 -18.45 17.83 14.62
CA PHE A 439 -17.66 17.85 15.85
C PHE A 439 -16.47 18.81 15.72
N LEU A 440 -15.68 18.69 14.65
CA LEU A 440 -14.53 19.57 14.41
C LEU A 440 -14.94 21.03 14.27
N LYS A 441 -15.98 21.32 13.47
CA LYS A 441 -16.52 22.68 13.31
C LYS A 441 -16.95 23.30 14.64
N ASN A 442 -17.68 22.55 15.46
CA ASN A 442 -18.22 23.06 16.73
C ASN A 442 -17.14 23.27 17.80
N ASN A 443 -15.96 22.69 17.62
CA ASN A 443 -14.83 22.79 18.55
C ASN A 443 -13.61 23.48 17.89
N ASN A 444 -13.82 24.28 16.84
CA ASN A 444 -12.73 24.92 16.08
C ASN A 444 -11.96 26.00 16.85
N THR A 445 -12.43 26.39 18.04
CA THR A 445 -11.69 27.25 18.98
C THR A 445 -10.79 26.46 19.94
N VAL A 446 -10.98 25.14 20.00
CA VAL A 446 -10.16 24.20 20.80
C VAL A 446 -9.14 23.52 19.91
N PHE A 447 -9.58 23.05 18.74
CA PHE A 447 -8.76 22.40 17.72
C PHE A 447 -8.70 23.26 16.48
N THR A 448 -7.53 23.40 15.88
CA THR A 448 -7.41 24.07 14.59
C THR A 448 -6.43 23.34 13.67
N LEU A 449 -6.18 23.94 12.52
CA LEU A 449 -5.27 23.48 11.48
C LEU A 449 -4.12 24.50 11.31
N PRO A 450 -2.95 24.12 10.79
CA PRO A 450 -1.82 25.02 10.55
C PRO A 450 -2.19 26.29 9.75
N GLU A 451 -3.13 26.17 8.82
CA GLU A 451 -3.61 27.22 7.94
C GLU A 451 -4.22 28.40 8.73
N PHE A 452 -4.68 28.19 9.97
CA PHE A 452 -5.11 29.29 10.85
C PHE A 452 -3.98 30.29 11.14
N TRP A 453 -2.73 29.84 11.14
CA TRP A 453 -1.54 30.68 11.33
C TRP A 453 -0.80 31.00 10.02
N ASP A 454 -1.42 30.74 8.88
CA ASP A 454 -0.76 30.79 7.55
C ASP A 454 0.54 29.95 7.55
N GLN A 455 0.50 28.75 8.13
CA GLN A 455 1.63 27.81 8.17
C GLN A 455 1.29 26.51 7.45
N ASP A 456 2.32 25.84 6.93
CA ASP A 456 2.18 24.50 6.36
C ASP A 456 2.17 23.39 7.43
N TYR A 457 2.68 23.68 8.63
CA TYR A 457 2.84 22.71 9.71
C TYR A 457 2.49 23.32 11.08
N ALA A 458 1.90 22.50 11.95
CA ALA A 458 1.54 22.85 13.32
C ALA A 458 2.77 22.91 14.26
N SER A 459 3.91 22.36 13.85
CA SER A 459 5.14 22.39 14.65
C SER A 459 5.65 23.82 14.90
N THR A 460 5.50 24.72 13.91
CA THR A 460 5.88 26.13 14.07
C THR A 460 5.05 26.85 15.14
N PRO A 461 3.70 26.85 15.10
CA PRO A 461 2.91 27.46 16.16
C PRO A 461 3.09 26.76 17.51
N PHE A 462 3.36 25.45 17.54
CA PHE A 462 3.66 24.71 18.76
C PHE A 462 4.96 25.17 19.43
N VAL A 463 6.07 25.25 18.69
CA VAL A 463 7.35 25.78 19.21
C VAL A 463 7.21 27.25 19.63
N ASN A 464 6.35 28.01 18.96
CA ASN A 464 6.01 29.38 19.35
C ASN A 464 5.07 29.48 20.56
N GLN A 465 4.60 28.36 21.11
CA GLN A 465 3.61 28.28 22.19
C GLN A 465 2.30 29.01 21.87
N GLN A 466 1.91 28.98 20.59
CA GLN A 466 0.59 29.40 20.11
C GLN A 466 -0.42 28.26 20.21
N THR A 467 0.07 27.02 20.27
CA THR A 467 -0.68 25.82 20.61
C THR A 467 0.14 24.93 21.55
N PHE A 468 -0.53 24.07 22.32
CA PHE A 468 0.09 23.26 23.38
C PHE A 468 -0.05 21.76 23.15
N ILE A 469 -0.82 21.37 22.15
CA ILE A 469 -0.98 20.00 21.69
C ILE A 469 -0.93 20.02 20.16
N THR A 470 -0.13 19.15 19.55
CA THR A 470 -0.17 18.89 18.11
C THR A 470 -0.36 17.42 17.84
N ILE A 471 -1.20 17.10 16.85
CA ILE A 471 -1.29 15.76 16.30
C ILE A 471 -0.54 15.77 14.99
N GLY A 472 0.55 15.00 14.89
CA GLY A 472 1.41 15.03 13.72
C GLY A 472 2.22 13.75 13.55
N SER A 473 2.98 13.67 12.46
CA SER A 473 3.76 12.46 12.16
C SER A 473 4.79 12.16 13.24
N SER A 474 4.87 10.89 13.65
CA SER A 474 5.94 10.33 14.47
C SER A 474 7.34 10.61 13.89
N ALA A 475 7.50 10.53 12.57
CA ALA A 475 8.76 10.88 11.89
C ALA A 475 9.04 12.38 11.86
N GLY A 476 8.01 13.21 12.07
CA GLY A 476 8.09 14.67 12.16
C GLY A 476 8.27 15.19 13.59
N VAL A 477 8.34 14.33 14.61
CA VAL A 477 8.34 14.74 16.03
C VAL A 477 9.45 15.75 16.35
N THR A 478 10.61 15.62 15.70
CA THR A 478 11.78 16.48 15.96
C THR A 478 11.56 17.94 15.57
N TYR A 479 10.60 18.24 14.68
CA TYR A 479 10.22 19.62 14.34
C TYR A 479 9.47 20.32 15.48
N ASN A 480 8.89 19.56 16.40
CA ASN A 480 8.19 20.10 17.57
C ASN A 480 9.14 20.34 18.77
N VAL A 481 10.40 19.91 18.68
CA VAL A 481 11.38 20.08 19.76
C VAL A 481 11.91 21.53 19.73
N PRO A 482 11.61 22.36 20.75
CA PRO A 482 12.10 23.72 20.78
C PRO A 482 13.63 23.75 21.01
N SER A 483 14.29 24.80 20.51
CA SER A 483 15.72 25.00 20.76
C SER A 483 16.01 25.34 22.23
N SER A 484 15.04 25.95 22.92
CA SER A 484 15.04 26.22 24.37
C SER A 484 13.62 26.58 24.82
N GLY A 485 13.33 26.47 26.12
CA GLY A 485 12.15 27.07 26.75
C GLY A 485 11.19 26.07 27.40
N PHE A 486 10.94 24.92 26.79
CA PHE A 486 10.06 23.90 27.36
C PHE A 486 10.45 22.49 26.90
N GLU A 487 9.98 21.48 27.64
CA GLU A 487 10.08 20.07 27.28
C GLU A 487 8.79 19.62 26.59
N ILE A 488 8.92 18.69 25.64
CA ILE A 488 7.78 18.05 25.00
C ILE A 488 7.50 16.68 25.63
N GLY A 489 6.25 16.25 25.57
CA GLY A 489 5.86 14.86 25.76
C GLY A 489 5.20 14.34 24.50
N VAL A 490 5.14 13.01 24.38
CA VAL A 490 4.46 12.34 23.27
C VAL A 490 3.58 11.22 23.80
N ALA A 491 2.40 11.05 23.21
CA ALA A 491 1.39 10.06 23.59
C ALA A 491 0.62 9.58 22.35
N PRO A 492 -0.16 8.49 22.45
CA PRO A 492 -1.07 8.06 21.40
C PRO A 492 -2.04 9.16 20.94
N VAL A 493 -2.52 9.05 19.70
CA VAL A 493 -3.56 9.95 19.18
C VAL A 493 -4.84 9.79 20.01
N PRO A 494 -5.49 10.90 20.43
CA PRO A 494 -6.73 10.83 21.16
C PRO A 494 -7.83 10.14 20.36
N TYR A 495 -8.73 9.46 21.06
CA TYR A 495 -9.91 8.84 20.45
C TYR A 495 -11.21 9.51 20.88
N ASN A 496 -12.31 9.18 20.20
CA ASN A 496 -13.64 9.62 20.59
C ASN A 496 -14.19 8.73 21.72
N VAL A 497 -14.36 9.28 22.93
CA VAL A 497 -14.80 8.51 24.11
C VAL A 497 -16.18 7.85 23.91
N ASN A 498 -17.00 8.38 22.98
CA ASN A 498 -18.33 7.87 22.69
C ASN A 498 -18.34 6.75 21.64
N MET A 499 -17.19 6.44 21.03
CA MET A 499 -17.02 5.47 19.95
C MET A 499 -15.81 4.56 20.23
N LEU A 500 -15.83 3.83 21.35
CA LEU A 500 -14.67 3.05 21.82
C LEU A 500 -14.24 1.94 20.86
N ASP A 501 -15.17 1.42 20.06
CA ASP A 501 -14.89 0.40 19.05
C ASP A 501 -14.29 0.99 17.76
N GLU A 502 -14.33 2.31 17.60
CA GLU A 502 -13.85 3.05 16.43
C GLU A 502 -12.50 3.74 16.68
N LYS A 503 -11.70 3.24 17.65
CA LYS A 503 -10.32 3.73 17.77
C LYS A 503 -9.61 3.50 16.44
N ALA A 504 -9.00 4.55 15.92
CA ALA A 504 -8.37 4.53 14.62
C ALA A 504 -7.27 5.59 14.56
N VAL A 505 -6.13 5.23 13.99
CA VAL A 505 -5.07 6.18 13.65
C VAL A 505 -4.42 5.77 12.34
N ILE A 506 -4.14 6.73 11.48
CA ILE A 506 -3.63 6.42 10.16
C ILE A 506 -2.19 5.88 10.23
N GLN A 507 -1.95 4.78 9.53
CA GLN A 507 -0.65 4.30 9.12
C GLN A 507 -0.30 4.97 7.80
N GLN A 508 0.88 5.56 7.73
CA GLN A 508 1.32 6.32 6.57
C GLN A 508 2.79 6.09 6.30
N GLY A 509 3.24 6.66 5.19
CA GLY A 509 4.64 6.70 4.83
C GLY A 509 4.92 6.04 3.48
N THR A 510 6.11 6.26 2.96
CA THR A 510 6.46 5.90 1.60
C THR A 510 7.09 4.53 1.48
N ASN A 511 6.86 3.94 0.33
CA ASN A 511 7.43 2.70 -0.16
C ASN A 511 8.45 3.04 -1.25
N VAL A 512 9.18 2.04 -1.72
CA VAL A 512 10.05 2.17 -2.89
C VAL A 512 9.57 1.20 -3.96
N SER A 513 9.32 1.74 -5.14
CA SER A 513 9.02 0.99 -6.36
C SER A 513 10.28 0.84 -7.21
N LEU A 514 10.39 -0.30 -7.90
CA LEU A 514 11.33 -0.47 -8.99
C LEU A 514 10.60 -0.18 -10.29
N MET A 515 11.26 0.53 -11.19
CA MET A 515 10.69 0.84 -12.49
C MET A 515 11.14 -0.20 -13.53
N ASP A 516 10.29 -0.49 -14.49
CA ASP A 516 10.55 -1.43 -15.59
C ASP A 516 11.41 -0.79 -16.68
N THR A 517 12.63 -0.39 -16.31
CA THR A 517 13.63 0.23 -17.20
C THR A 517 15.00 -0.40 -17.03
N GLY A 518 15.86 -0.18 -18.02
CA GLY A 518 17.20 -0.76 -18.09
C GLY A 518 17.19 -2.26 -18.42
N SER A 519 18.38 -2.84 -18.32
CA SER A 519 18.68 -4.26 -18.46
C SER A 519 18.19 -5.09 -17.27
N ASP A 520 18.10 -6.41 -17.44
CA ASP A 520 17.74 -7.32 -16.35
C ASP A 520 18.75 -7.30 -15.19
N GLN A 521 20.02 -6.97 -15.48
CA GLN A 521 21.05 -6.75 -14.44
C GLN A 521 20.80 -5.44 -13.68
N GLU A 522 20.38 -4.35 -14.34
CA GLU A 522 19.99 -3.11 -13.65
C GLU A 522 18.77 -3.31 -12.75
N LYS A 523 17.78 -4.08 -13.21
CA LYS A 523 16.60 -4.45 -12.39
C LYS A 523 16.98 -5.31 -11.19
N LEU A 524 17.85 -6.30 -11.39
CA LEU A 524 18.38 -7.11 -10.30
C LEU A 524 19.22 -6.28 -9.31
N ALA A 525 20.04 -5.35 -9.78
CA ALA A 525 20.79 -4.43 -8.92
C ALA A 525 19.85 -3.54 -8.09
N SER A 526 18.78 -3.03 -8.73
CA SER A 526 17.75 -2.24 -8.07
C SER A 526 17.03 -3.03 -6.98
N TRP A 527 16.72 -4.30 -7.25
CA TRP A 527 16.15 -5.22 -6.26
C TRP A 527 17.08 -5.45 -5.08
N LEU A 528 18.36 -5.77 -5.34
CA LEU A 528 19.35 -6.01 -4.29
C LEU A 528 19.57 -4.76 -3.44
N PHE A 529 19.54 -3.57 -4.04
CA PHE A 529 19.64 -2.31 -3.31
C PHE A 529 18.41 -2.05 -2.44
N LEU A 530 17.19 -2.26 -2.96
CA LEU A 530 15.96 -2.16 -2.15
C LEU A 530 15.99 -3.14 -0.98
N LYS A 531 16.33 -4.42 -1.24
CA LYS A 531 16.49 -5.44 -0.19
C LYS A 531 17.48 -5.01 0.89
N TYR A 532 18.59 -4.37 0.50
CA TYR A 532 19.56 -3.83 1.45
C TYR A 532 19.00 -2.65 2.26
N LEU A 533 18.32 -1.69 1.62
CA LEU A 533 17.70 -0.54 2.29
C LEU A 533 16.68 -0.96 3.35
N ILE A 534 15.96 -2.06 3.11
CA ILE A 534 14.97 -2.58 4.06
C ILE A 534 15.54 -3.67 4.97
N SER A 535 16.85 -3.96 4.93
CA SER A 535 17.47 -4.96 5.81
C SER A 535 17.33 -4.56 7.29
N LYS A 536 17.42 -5.55 8.18
CA LYS A 536 17.30 -5.34 9.63
C LYS A 536 18.19 -4.20 10.14
N ASP A 537 19.45 -4.20 9.73
CA ASP A 537 20.44 -3.26 10.25
C ASP A 537 20.18 -1.84 9.70
N VAL A 538 19.94 -1.71 8.38
CA VAL A 538 19.65 -0.40 7.76
C VAL A 538 18.34 0.18 8.28
N THR A 539 17.28 -0.60 8.41
CA THR A 539 16.01 -0.08 8.91
C THR A 539 16.05 0.25 10.41
N THR A 540 16.92 -0.41 11.18
CA THR A 540 17.17 -0.05 12.60
C THR A 540 17.87 1.31 12.69
N ASP A 541 18.96 1.49 11.96
CA ASP A 541 19.71 2.75 11.91
C ASP A 541 18.85 3.90 11.39
N TRP A 542 18.14 3.67 10.27
CA TRP A 542 17.22 4.64 9.69
C TRP A 542 16.15 5.10 10.70
N ALA A 543 15.57 4.17 11.47
CA ALA A 543 14.56 4.51 12.45
C ALA A 543 15.11 5.40 13.59
N ILE A 544 16.32 5.10 14.07
CA ILE A 544 17.00 5.86 15.13
C ILE A 544 17.34 7.27 14.65
N GLU A 545 17.90 7.38 13.44
CA GLU A 545 18.42 8.65 12.91
C GLU A 545 17.32 9.58 12.36
N THR A 546 16.18 9.04 11.93
CA THR A 546 15.16 9.83 11.23
C THR A 546 13.83 9.98 11.95
N GLY A 547 13.51 9.06 12.88
CA GLY A 547 12.21 8.96 13.53
C GLY A 547 11.13 8.25 12.73
N TYR A 548 11.44 7.72 11.55
CA TYR A 548 10.60 6.68 10.95
C TYR A 548 10.60 5.42 11.81
N LEU A 549 9.58 4.59 11.63
CA LEU A 549 9.47 3.29 12.28
C LEU A 549 10.21 2.23 11.45
N PRO A 550 10.91 1.28 12.09
CA PRO A 550 11.53 0.18 11.38
C PRO A 550 10.46 -0.64 10.64
N VAL A 551 10.80 -1.13 9.44
CA VAL A 551 9.85 -1.90 8.61
C VAL A 551 9.87 -3.40 8.91
N ARG A 552 10.80 -3.84 9.76
CA ARG A 552 11.00 -5.24 10.17
C ARG A 552 10.74 -5.48 11.65
N THR A 553 10.18 -6.63 11.97
CA THR A 553 9.97 -7.12 13.34
C THR A 553 11.32 -7.38 14.03
N SER A 554 12.29 -7.95 13.33
CA SER A 554 13.64 -8.19 13.81
C SER A 554 14.41 -6.89 14.14
N ALA A 555 14.11 -5.80 13.44
CA ALA A 555 14.65 -4.47 13.71
C ALA A 555 14.00 -3.85 14.96
N TYR A 556 12.66 -3.91 15.06
CA TYR A 556 11.94 -3.47 16.26
C TYR A 556 12.44 -4.20 17.52
N THR A 557 12.62 -5.52 17.45
CA THR A 557 13.06 -6.35 18.58
C THR A 557 14.58 -6.36 18.78
N SER A 558 15.34 -5.64 17.96
CA SER A 558 16.80 -5.60 18.06
C SER A 558 17.24 -4.99 19.41
N THR A 559 18.36 -5.48 19.94
CA THR A 559 18.93 -4.96 21.19
C THR A 559 19.23 -3.46 21.10
N GLU A 560 19.71 -3.01 19.94
CA GLU A 560 20.04 -1.61 19.68
C GLU A 560 18.79 -0.73 19.71
N TYR A 561 17.74 -1.09 18.95
CA TYR A 561 16.52 -0.30 18.93
C TYR A 561 15.80 -0.31 20.28
N GLN A 562 15.75 -1.46 20.95
CA GLN A 562 15.17 -1.55 22.30
C GLN A 562 15.96 -0.74 23.33
N ALA A 563 17.29 -0.67 23.22
CA ALA A 563 18.09 0.19 24.09
C ALA A 563 17.78 1.68 23.84
N PHE A 564 17.65 2.08 22.58
CA PHE A 564 17.26 3.43 22.18
C PHE A 564 15.86 3.81 22.72
N LEU A 565 14.86 2.94 22.57
CA LEU A 565 13.49 3.20 23.04
C LEU A 565 13.38 3.32 24.57
N ASN A 566 14.13 2.48 25.31
CA ASN A 566 14.01 2.40 26.77
C ASN A 566 14.95 3.36 27.50
N ASN A 567 16.06 3.75 26.90
CA ASN A 567 17.05 4.66 27.47
C ASN A 567 17.47 5.72 26.45
N PRO A 568 16.54 6.57 25.99
CA PRO A 568 16.89 7.63 25.05
C PRO A 568 17.93 8.58 25.64
N SER A 569 18.71 9.20 24.75
CA SER A 569 19.71 10.21 25.12
C SER A 569 19.08 11.32 25.97
N THR A 570 19.65 11.57 27.15
CA THR A 570 19.21 12.67 28.03
C THR A 570 19.85 14.02 27.67
N THR A 571 20.76 14.04 26.70
CA THR A 571 21.45 15.26 26.25
C THR A 571 21.08 15.66 24.83
N ASP A 572 20.44 14.76 24.08
CA ASP A 572 19.90 15.04 22.75
C ASP A 572 18.37 14.93 22.79
N ASN A 573 17.73 16.09 22.88
CA ASN A 573 16.28 16.20 22.93
C ASN A 573 15.59 15.65 21.68
N LYS A 574 16.27 15.62 20.52
CA LYS A 574 15.68 15.06 19.29
C LYS A 574 15.63 13.54 19.36
N ALA A 575 16.73 12.90 19.76
CA ALA A 575 16.76 11.46 19.98
C ALA A 575 15.72 11.02 21.04
N ALA A 576 15.56 11.78 22.12
CA ALA A 576 14.52 11.54 23.11
C ALA A 576 13.10 11.67 22.54
N ALA A 577 12.86 12.71 21.73
CA ALA A 577 11.57 12.90 21.05
C ALA A 577 11.24 11.74 20.11
N ILE A 578 12.23 11.27 19.33
CA ILE A 578 12.06 10.13 18.42
C ILE A 578 11.67 8.87 19.21
N ALA A 579 12.38 8.54 20.28
CA ALA A 579 12.06 7.38 21.11
C ALA A 579 10.65 7.47 21.73
N MET A 580 10.25 8.65 22.21
CA MET A 580 8.89 8.88 22.74
C MET A 580 7.82 8.70 21.65
N ALA A 581 8.03 9.23 20.44
CA ALA A 581 7.10 9.07 19.33
C ALA A 581 6.97 7.62 18.86
N ALA A 582 8.08 6.89 18.78
CA ALA A 582 8.06 5.47 18.45
C ALA A 582 7.28 4.67 19.52
N ASN A 583 7.54 4.91 20.82
CA ASN A 583 6.79 4.25 21.89
C ASN A 583 5.29 4.56 21.84
N ALA A 584 4.90 5.81 21.59
CA ALA A 584 3.50 6.19 21.42
C ALA A 584 2.86 5.49 20.20
N ALA A 585 3.59 5.40 19.08
CA ALA A 585 3.16 4.65 17.90
C ALA A 585 2.92 3.17 18.23
N TYR A 586 3.83 2.52 18.96
CA TYR A 586 3.64 1.10 19.32
C TYR A 586 2.49 0.87 20.31
N GLN A 587 2.20 1.83 21.20
CA GLN A 587 1.04 1.74 22.10
C GLN A 587 -0.30 1.74 21.36
N GLN A 588 -0.35 2.33 20.17
CA GLN A 588 -1.56 2.44 19.35
C GLN A 588 -1.59 1.51 18.12
N SER A 589 -0.60 0.62 17.96
CA SER A 589 -0.48 -0.23 16.77
C SER A 589 -1.69 -1.14 16.55
N GLY A 590 -2.39 -1.52 17.62
CA GLY A 590 -3.59 -2.36 17.55
C GLY A 590 -4.80 -1.72 16.85
N TYR A 591 -4.75 -0.43 16.53
CA TYR A 591 -5.80 0.29 15.80
C TYR A 591 -5.25 1.23 14.72
N MET A 592 -4.05 0.92 14.22
CA MET A 592 -3.54 1.55 13.00
C MET A 592 -4.29 1.06 11.77
N PHE A 593 -4.47 1.92 10.78
CA PHE A 593 -5.11 1.53 9.52
C PHE A 593 -4.47 2.19 8.31
N PHE A 594 -4.62 1.57 7.14
CA PHE A 594 -4.47 2.23 5.85
C PHE A 594 -5.76 2.10 5.04
N ASP A 595 -5.91 2.93 4.02
CA ASP A 595 -7.01 2.88 3.06
C ASP A 595 -6.50 2.26 1.75
N PRO A 596 -7.33 1.46 1.07
CA PRO A 596 -6.95 0.94 -0.23
C PRO A 596 -6.58 2.02 -1.24
N ALA A 597 -5.41 1.91 -1.87
CA ALA A 597 -4.91 2.86 -2.83
C ALA A 597 -5.39 2.56 -4.26
N PHE A 598 -5.82 3.59 -4.96
CA PHE A 598 -6.25 3.54 -6.36
C PHE A 598 -5.98 4.86 -7.06
N ILE A 599 -6.14 4.88 -8.39
CA ILE A 599 -5.99 6.10 -9.18
C ILE A 599 -7.03 7.13 -8.73
N GLY A 600 -6.56 8.22 -8.12
CA GLY A 600 -7.42 9.26 -7.55
C GLY A 600 -7.41 9.35 -6.02
N SER A 601 -6.83 8.38 -5.30
CA SER A 601 -6.69 8.45 -3.83
C SER A 601 -5.91 9.69 -3.39
N SER A 602 -4.81 10.01 -4.08
CA SER A 602 -4.00 11.22 -3.82
C SER A 602 -4.84 12.49 -3.91
N ARG A 603 -5.62 12.60 -4.98
CA ARG A 603 -6.53 13.71 -5.22
C ARG A 603 -7.62 13.76 -4.16
N ALA A 604 -8.24 12.63 -3.82
CA ALA A 604 -9.27 12.55 -2.79
C ALA A 604 -8.75 13.09 -1.45
N ARG A 605 -7.54 12.70 -1.04
CA ARG A 605 -6.89 13.21 0.18
C ARG A 605 -6.74 14.73 0.16
N THR A 606 -6.27 15.29 -0.96
CA THR A 606 -6.18 16.75 -1.14
C THR A 606 -7.56 17.40 -1.01
N GLN A 607 -8.58 16.87 -1.69
CA GLN A 607 -9.90 17.48 -1.73
C GLN A 607 -10.62 17.45 -0.37
N VAL A 608 -10.54 16.34 0.38
CA VAL A 608 -11.13 16.31 1.73
C VAL A 608 -10.38 17.21 2.71
N GLY A 609 -9.07 17.41 2.50
CA GLY A 609 -8.29 18.41 3.22
C GLY A 609 -8.83 19.82 3.00
N SER A 610 -8.97 20.25 1.74
CA SER A 610 -9.56 21.56 1.40
C SER A 610 -11.00 21.72 1.91
N ALA A 611 -11.79 20.64 1.93
CA ALA A 611 -13.11 20.66 2.54
C ALA A 611 -13.04 20.91 4.05
N LEU A 612 -12.16 20.22 4.77
CA LEU A 612 -12.00 20.42 6.21
C LEU A 612 -11.54 21.84 6.55
N GLU A 613 -10.59 22.38 5.79
CA GLU A 613 -10.13 23.77 5.92
C GLU A 613 -11.30 24.76 5.78
N ARG A 614 -12.10 24.62 4.71
CA ARG A 614 -13.31 25.44 4.50
C ARG A 614 -14.32 25.28 5.64
N ILE A 615 -14.46 24.08 6.19
CA ILE A 615 -15.39 23.79 7.30
C ILE A 615 -14.94 24.45 8.60
N MET A 616 -13.64 24.40 8.92
CA MET A 616 -13.12 24.87 10.20
C MET A 616 -12.80 26.36 10.19
N LEU A 617 -12.25 26.87 9.09
CA LEU A 617 -11.69 28.22 8.97
C LEU A 617 -12.47 29.14 8.01
N GLY A 618 -13.29 28.55 7.14
CA GLY A 618 -14.08 29.25 6.13
C GLY A 618 -15.54 29.52 6.55
N ASP A 619 -16.47 29.20 5.66
CA ASP A 619 -17.91 29.45 5.85
C ASP A 619 -18.61 28.41 6.73
N GLY A 620 -17.94 27.30 7.04
CA GLY A 620 -18.50 26.21 7.83
C GLY A 620 -19.64 25.43 7.16
N ASN A 621 -19.83 25.54 5.84
CA ASN A 621 -20.88 24.80 5.13
C ASN A 621 -20.44 23.36 4.84
N ILE A 622 -20.70 22.46 5.78
CA ILE A 622 -20.26 21.06 5.73
C ILE A 622 -20.72 20.34 4.47
N GLN A 623 -22.03 20.33 4.19
CA GLN A 623 -22.55 19.53 3.06
C GLN A 623 -22.01 20.03 1.72
N GLU A 624 -21.88 21.36 1.56
CA GLU A 624 -21.35 21.94 0.32
C GLU A 624 -19.87 21.61 0.14
N ALA A 625 -19.06 21.75 1.20
CA ALA A 625 -17.65 21.40 1.17
C ALA A 625 -17.41 19.91 0.84
N LEU A 626 -18.19 19.00 1.47
CA LEU A 626 -18.10 17.56 1.20
C LEU A 626 -18.49 17.21 -0.26
N ASN A 627 -19.54 17.84 -0.78
CA ASN A 627 -19.99 17.64 -2.16
C ASN A 627 -18.99 18.19 -3.17
N GLU A 628 -18.39 19.35 -2.91
CA GLU A 628 -17.35 19.94 -3.75
C GLU A 628 -16.13 19.02 -3.80
N ALA A 629 -15.64 18.57 -2.64
CA ALA A 629 -14.52 17.65 -2.57
C ALA A 629 -14.79 16.34 -3.34
N TYR A 630 -15.99 15.79 -3.22
CA TYR A 630 -16.42 14.60 -3.97
C TYR A 630 -16.39 14.84 -5.48
N ASN A 631 -17.01 15.93 -5.94
CA ASN A 631 -17.05 16.25 -7.37
C ASN A 631 -15.65 16.50 -7.95
N GLU A 632 -14.76 17.15 -7.21
CA GLU A 632 -13.38 17.38 -7.65
C GLU A 632 -12.54 16.10 -7.65
N ALA A 633 -12.72 15.21 -6.67
CA ALA A 633 -12.04 13.92 -6.61
C ALA A 633 -12.40 13.05 -7.83
N GLN A 634 -13.66 13.05 -8.25
CA GLN A 634 -14.13 12.29 -9.42
C GLN A 634 -13.54 12.75 -10.76
N LYS A 635 -13.01 13.97 -10.87
CA LYS A 635 -12.45 14.47 -12.16
C LYS A 635 -11.15 13.81 -12.58
N GLY A 636 -10.52 13.02 -11.71
CA GLY A 636 -9.27 12.32 -11.99
C GLY A 636 -9.30 10.83 -11.67
N ALA A 637 -10.48 10.28 -11.42
CA ALA A 637 -10.72 8.85 -11.22
C ALA A 637 -11.17 8.18 -12.51
#